data_AF-A0A954HAW7-F1
#
_entry.id   AF-A0A954HAW7-F1
#
_cell.length_a   1.000
_cell.length_b   1.000
_cell.length_c   1.000
_cell.angle_alpha   90.00
_cell.angle_beta   90.00
_cell.angle_gamma   90.00
#
_symmetry.space_group_name_H-M   'P 1'
#
loop_
_entity.id
_entity.type
_entity.pdbx_description
1 polymer ?
#
loop_
_entity_poly.entity_id
_entity_poly.type
_entity_poly.pdbx_seq_one_letter_code
_entity_poly.pdbx_strand_id
1 'polypeptide(L)'
;MRRAFENTKRFEVSADDLDWNVESVTLPPADHLVEDQLMSEIRNEDAPFLQRDTSARKLAFLRRCQAGVPMDIGCLTLGDARILHMPGELFVEYQLAAQRLRPDLFVAMAAYGEYGPCYIGAEASYPQGGYETSEIASYVHPSVEHTLMPAIARLLDVEPDTV
;
A
#
# COMPACT_ATOMS: atom_id res chain seq x y z
N MET A 1 12.00 -2.17 23.74
CA MET A 1 12.50 -3.43 23.16
C MET A 1 12.58 -4.60 24.14
N ARG A 2 13.25 -4.51 25.31
CA ARG A 2 13.34 -5.63 26.29
C ARG A 2 11.99 -6.31 26.61
N ARG A 3 10.98 -5.51 26.99
CA ARG A 3 9.63 -6.03 27.30
C ARG A 3 8.99 -6.79 26.14
N ALA A 4 9.20 -6.36 24.89
CA ALA A 4 8.68 -7.05 23.71
C ALA A 4 9.41 -8.39 23.48
N PHE A 5 10.73 -8.40 23.67
CA PHE A 5 11.53 -9.61 23.59
C PHE A 5 11.12 -10.64 24.66
N GLU A 6 10.96 -10.21 25.91
CA GLU A 6 10.56 -11.07 27.04
C GLU A 6 9.14 -11.63 26.87
N ASN A 7 8.23 -10.87 26.24
CA ASN A 7 6.86 -11.29 25.99
C ASN A 7 6.67 -12.06 24.67
N THR A 8 7.74 -12.30 23.90
CA THR A 8 7.65 -13.01 22.62
C THR A 8 7.14 -14.43 22.85
N LYS A 9 5.98 -14.76 22.28
CA LYS A 9 5.46 -16.13 22.23
C LYS A 9 6.05 -16.82 21.01
N ARG A 10 6.63 -18.00 21.24
CA ARG A 10 7.19 -18.84 20.17
C ARG A 10 6.28 -20.04 20.02
N PHE A 11 6.06 -20.44 18.78
CA PHE A 11 5.36 -21.66 18.40
C PHE A 11 6.19 -22.39 17.36
N GLU A 12 5.99 -23.70 17.26
CA GLU A 12 6.64 -24.53 16.23
C GLU A 12 5.98 -24.25 14.88
N VAL A 13 6.77 -24.27 13.81
CA VAL A 13 6.29 -24.07 12.44
C VAL A 13 6.82 -25.22 11.60
N SER A 14 5.92 -25.84 10.83
CA SER A 14 6.20 -26.90 9.88
C SER A 14 5.95 -26.44 8.44
N ALA A 15 6.22 -27.31 7.47
CA ALA A 15 5.94 -27.00 6.07
C ALA A 15 4.43 -26.85 5.79
N ASP A 16 3.58 -27.53 6.56
CA ASP A 16 2.12 -27.49 6.41
C ASP A 16 1.51 -26.17 6.94
N ASP A 17 2.30 -25.40 7.70
CA ASP A 17 1.90 -24.10 8.25
C ASP A 17 2.26 -22.92 7.32
N LEU A 18 2.88 -23.21 6.18
CA LEU A 18 3.34 -22.22 5.20
C LEU A 18 2.35 -22.13 4.04
N ASP A 19 1.89 -20.92 3.76
CA ASP A 19 1.12 -20.62 2.55
C ASP A 19 1.46 -19.21 2.02
N TRP A 20 1.23 -18.98 0.73
CA TRP A 20 1.46 -17.70 0.08
C TRP A 20 0.32 -17.37 -0.89
N ASN A 21 -0.47 -16.37 -0.52
CA ASN A 21 -1.59 -15.88 -1.33
C ASN A 21 -1.26 -14.54 -1.95
N VAL A 22 -1.75 -14.31 -3.18
CA VAL A 22 -1.51 -13.10 -3.97
C VAL A 22 -2.83 -12.55 -4.48
N GLU A 23 -2.98 -11.24 -4.40
CA GLU A 23 -4.08 -10.48 -4.99
C GLU A 23 -3.50 -9.42 -5.93
N SER A 24 -3.96 -9.43 -7.18
CA SER A 24 -3.60 -8.40 -8.16
C SER A 24 -4.59 -7.24 -8.09
N VAL A 25 -4.09 -6.04 -7.78
CA VAL A 25 -4.91 -4.83 -7.60
C VAL A 25 -4.56 -3.74 -8.61
N THR A 26 -5.56 -2.96 -9.03
CA THR A 26 -5.36 -1.76 -9.84
C THR A 26 -5.67 -0.54 -8.99
N LEU A 27 -4.66 0.27 -8.69
CA LEU A 27 -4.83 1.45 -7.85
C LEU A 27 -5.30 2.65 -8.69
N PRO A 28 -6.31 3.40 -8.23
CA PRO A 28 -6.75 4.60 -8.93
C PRO A 28 -5.68 5.69 -8.81
N PRO A 29 -5.16 6.24 -9.92
CA PRO A 29 -4.20 7.33 -9.87
C PRO A 29 -4.86 8.61 -9.35
N ALA A 30 -4.10 9.47 -8.68
CA ALA A 30 -4.61 10.74 -8.18
C ALA A 30 -4.97 11.71 -9.32
N ASP A 31 -6.03 12.51 -9.12
CA ASP A 31 -6.54 13.44 -10.15
C ASP A 31 -5.53 14.51 -10.59
N HIS A 32 -4.59 14.86 -9.72
CA HIS A 32 -3.54 15.85 -10.01
C HIS A 32 -2.43 15.30 -10.92
N LEU A 33 -2.45 14.00 -11.25
CA LEU A 33 -1.48 13.40 -12.17
C LEU A 33 -1.92 13.61 -13.62
N VAL A 34 -1.51 14.74 -14.20
CA VAL A 34 -1.82 15.11 -15.59
C VAL A 34 -0.60 14.91 -16.48
N GLU A 35 -0.69 13.98 -17.44
CA GLU A 35 0.46 13.57 -18.28
C GLU A 35 1.15 14.74 -19.00
N ASP A 36 0.40 15.63 -19.65
CA ASP A 36 0.97 16.77 -20.37
C ASP A 36 1.73 17.74 -19.44
N GLN A 37 1.21 17.95 -18.23
CA GLN A 37 1.86 18.80 -17.22
C GLN A 37 3.16 18.16 -16.73
N LEU A 38 3.10 16.88 -16.34
CA LEU A 38 4.27 16.12 -15.89
C LEU A 38 5.35 16.07 -16.97
N MET A 39 4.97 15.83 -18.23
CA MET A 39 5.90 15.85 -19.37
C MET A 39 6.53 17.23 -19.59
N SER A 40 5.77 18.32 -19.42
CA SER A 40 6.29 19.67 -19.50
C SER A 40 7.31 19.97 -18.39
N GLU A 41 7.04 19.54 -17.15
CA GLU A 41 7.95 19.70 -16.02
C GLU A 41 9.26 18.92 -16.22
N ILE A 42 9.18 17.68 -16.69
CA ILE A 42 10.36 16.84 -16.97
C ILE A 42 11.27 17.49 -18.02
N ARG A 43 10.66 18.11 -19.05
CA ARG A 43 11.37 18.78 -20.16
C ARG A 43 11.92 20.16 -19.80
N ASN A 44 11.49 20.75 -18.70
CA ASN A 44 11.99 22.06 -18.27
C ASN A 44 13.42 21.92 -17.73
N GLU A 45 14.43 22.24 -18.55
CA GLU A 45 15.84 22.13 -18.16
C GLU A 45 16.25 23.10 -17.05
N ASP A 46 15.52 24.21 -16.90
CA ASP A 46 15.76 25.21 -15.85
C ASP A 46 15.13 24.83 -14.49
N ALA A 47 14.27 23.80 -14.46
CA ALA A 47 13.64 23.33 -13.22
C ALA A 47 14.64 22.56 -12.33
N PRO A 48 14.51 22.65 -10.99
CA PRO A 48 15.32 21.85 -10.07
C PRO A 48 15.23 20.36 -10.37
N PHE A 49 16.36 19.65 -10.24
CA PHE A 49 16.43 18.20 -10.49
C PHE A 49 15.34 17.42 -9.74
N LEU A 50 15.13 17.70 -8.46
CA LEU A 50 14.15 17.00 -7.63
C LEU A 50 12.72 17.17 -8.14
N GLN A 51 12.38 18.34 -8.70
CA GLN A 51 11.07 18.57 -9.31
C GLN A 51 10.92 17.67 -10.54
N ARG A 52 11.91 17.69 -11.45
CA ARG A 52 11.89 16.87 -12.69
C ARG A 52 11.85 15.37 -12.38
N ASP A 53 12.61 14.91 -11.39
CA ASP A 53 12.60 13.52 -10.91
C ASP A 53 11.24 13.11 -10.35
N THR A 54 10.64 13.95 -9.50
CA THR A 54 9.31 13.70 -8.94
C THR A 54 8.25 13.60 -10.04
N SER A 55 8.28 14.51 -11.02
CA SER A 55 7.35 14.47 -12.17
C SER A 55 7.56 13.21 -13.04
N ALA A 56 8.81 12.76 -13.21
CA ALA A 56 9.12 11.52 -13.93
C ALA A 56 8.56 10.28 -13.22
N ARG A 57 8.69 10.21 -11.89
CA ARG A 57 8.13 9.10 -11.07
C ARG A 57 6.60 9.08 -11.12
N LYS A 58 5.97 10.25 -10.95
CA LYS A 58 4.52 10.43 -11.11
C LYS A 58 4.03 9.97 -12.48
N LEU A 59 4.74 10.36 -13.54
CA LEU A 59 4.39 9.96 -14.91
C LEU A 59 4.53 8.45 -15.13
N ALA A 60 5.57 7.83 -14.58
CA ALA A 60 5.76 6.39 -14.66
C ALA A 60 4.61 5.63 -13.98
N PHE A 61 4.19 6.07 -12.79
CA PHE A 61 3.03 5.49 -12.09
C PHE A 61 1.73 5.71 -12.88
N LEU A 62 1.46 6.93 -13.34
CA LEU A 62 0.28 7.27 -14.14
C LEU A 62 0.17 6.37 -15.39
N ARG A 63 1.26 6.25 -16.16
CA ARG A 63 1.29 5.41 -17.36
C ARG A 63 1.10 3.93 -17.05
N ARG A 64 1.62 3.44 -15.91
CA ARG A 64 1.36 2.07 -15.45
C ARG A 64 -0.13 1.85 -15.22
N CYS A 65 -0.80 2.77 -14.50
CA CYS A 65 -2.24 2.71 -14.24
C CYS A 65 -3.05 2.75 -15.55
N GLN A 66 -2.72 3.67 -16.47
CA GLN A 66 -3.39 3.80 -17.77
C GLN A 66 -3.19 2.58 -18.67
N ALA A 67 -2.04 1.91 -18.58
CA ALA A 67 -1.78 0.67 -19.29
C ALA A 67 -2.51 -0.54 -18.67
N GLY A 68 -3.24 -0.36 -17.57
CA GLY A 68 -3.97 -1.43 -16.88
C GLY A 68 -3.05 -2.48 -16.26
N VAL A 69 -1.79 -2.14 -15.96
CA VAL A 69 -0.83 -3.09 -15.37
C VAL A 69 -1.07 -3.15 -13.85
N PRO A 70 -1.58 -4.27 -13.32
CA PRO A 70 -1.90 -4.38 -11.90
C PRO A 70 -0.63 -4.44 -11.04
N MET A 71 -0.80 -4.30 -9.73
CA MET A 71 0.23 -4.53 -8.72
C MET A 71 -0.16 -5.74 -7.89
N ASP A 72 0.80 -6.61 -7.62
CA ASP A 72 0.57 -7.76 -6.76
C ASP A 72 0.82 -7.35 -5.30
N ILE A 73 -0.14 -7.66 -4.45
CA ILE A 73 -0.02 -7.66 -3.00
C ILE A 73 -0.17 -9.10 -2.52
N GLY A 74 0.31 -9.41 -1.32
CA GLY A 74 0.28 -10.80 -0.87
C GLY A 74 0.20 -10.99 0.62
N CYS A 75 -0.03 -12.22 1.04
CA CYS A 75 0.03 -12.63 2.43
C CYS A 75 0.89 -13.88 2.56
N LEU A 76 1.91 -13.77 3.40
CA LEU A 76 2.65 -14.92 3.90
C LEU A 76 1.95 -15.45 5.15
N THR A 77 1.50 -16.70 5.08
CA THR A 77 0.97 -17.47 6.20
C THR A 77 2.10 -18.26 6.84
N LEU A 78 2.21 -18.16 8.17
CA LEU A 78 3.13 -18.94 9.00
C LEU A 78 2.40 -19.36 10.29
N GLY A 79 1.67 -20.47 10.24
CA GLY A 79 0.82 -20.93 11.34
C GLY A 79 -0.19 -19.85 11.72
N ASP A 80 -0.11 -19.35 12.96
CA ASP A 80 -0.99 -18.29 13.48
C ASP A 80 -0.62 -16.87 12.99
N ALA A 81 0.46 -16.71 12.22
CA ALA A 81 0.89 -15.43 11.69
C ALA A 81 0.38 -15.18 10.26
N ARG A 82 0.01 -13.94 9.97
CA ARG A 82 -0.28 -13.40 8.63
C ARG A 82 0.56 -12.15 8.41
N ILE A 83 1.43 -12.17 7.40
CA ILE A 83 2.27 -11.04 7.04
C ILE A 83 1.82 -10.52 5.68
N LEU A 84 1.17 -9.36 5.68
CA LEU A 84 0.69 -8.68 4.48
C LEU A 84 1.84 -7.92 3.81
N HIS A 85 2.04 -8.14 2.52
CA HIS A 85 2.98 -7.43 1.67
C HIS A 85 2.23 -6.40 0.84
N MET A 86 2.43 -5.11 1.15
CA MET A 86 1.61 -4.01 0.65
C MET A 86 2.44 -2.97 -0.12
N PRO A 87 1.86 -2.24 -1.09
CA PRO A 87 2.59 -1.31 -1.96
C PRO A 87 2.76 0.06 -1.30
N GLY A 88 3.83 0.78 -1.63
CA GLY A 88 4.04 2.14 -1.12
C GLY A 88 4.19 2.26 0.41
N GLU A 89 3.91 3.44 0.94
CA GLU A 89 3.96 3.79 2.37
C GLU A 89 2.54 3.97 2.91
N LEU A 90 1.98 2.91 3.50
CA LEU A 90 0.62 2.94 4.03
C LEU A 90 0.59 3.58 5.41
N PHE A 91 -0.54 4.26 5.67
CA PHE A 91 -0.93 4.71 6.99
C PHE A 91 -1.14 3.54 7.97
N VAL A 92 -0.94 3.78 9.26
CA VAL A 92 -1.03 2.76 10.31
C VAL A 92 -2.44 2.16 10.43
N GLU A 93 -3.44 2.92 10.00
CA GLU A 93 -4.85 2.55 9.92
C GLU A 93 -5.05 1.24 9.15
N TYR A 94 -4.32 1.00 8.06
CA TYR A 94 -4.42 -0.25 7.29
C TYR A 94 -3.95 -1.46 8.12
N GLN A 95 -2.84 -1.34 8.84
CA GLN A 95 -2.34 -2.38 9.75
C GLN A 95 -3.34 -2.64 10.90
N LEU A 96 -3.88 -1.57 11.49
CA LEU A 96 -4.85 -1.70 12.58
C LEU A 96 -6.18 -2.29 12.10
N ALA A 97 -6.62 -1.96 10.89
CA ALA A 97 -7.82 -2.54 10.29
C ALA A 97 -7.61 -4.03 9.99
N ALA A 98 -6.47 -4.40 9.39
CA ALA A 98 -6.10 -5.79 9.15
C ALA A 98 -6.09 -6.64 10.44
N GLN A 99 -5.56 -6.10 11.54
CA GLN A 99 -5.60 -6.75 12.86
C GLN A 99 -7.02 -6.93 13.41
N ARG A 100 -7.94 -6.00 13.12
CA ARG A 100 -9.34 -6.11 13.53
C ARG A 100 -10.11 -7.16 12.73
N LEU A 101 -9.73 -7.40 11.47
CA LEU A 101 -10.33 -8.44 10.64
C LEU A 101 -10.00 -9.85 11.13
N ARG A 102 -8.81 -10.06 11.72
CA ARG A 102 -8.36 -11.33 12.28
C ARG A 102 -7.83 -11.19 13.70
N PRO A 103 -8.69 -10.89 14.70
CA PRO A 103 -8.26 -10.72 16.08
C PRO A 103 -7.81 -12.04 16.73
N ASP A 104 -8.11 -13.17 16.09
CA ASP A 104 -7.69 -14.52 16.45
C ASP A 104 -6.24 -14.83 16.02
N LEU A 105 -5.65 -14.05 15.10
CA LEU A 105 -4.31 -14.27 14.55
C LEU A 105 -3.33 -13.14 14.89
N PHE A 106 -2.04 -13.43 14.68
CA PHE A 106 -1.01 -12.40 14.63
C PHE A 106 -0.92 -11.81 13.23
N VAL A 107 -1.46 -10.60 13.03
CA VAL A 107 -1.38 -9.89 11.73
C VAL A 107 -0.33 -8.80 11.78
N ALA A 108 0.59 -8.82 10.80
CA ALA A 108 1.61 -7.81 10.57
C ALA A 108 1.60 -7.35 9.10
N MET A 109 2.12 -6.15 8.85
CA MET A 109 2.21 -5.57 7.51
C MET A 109 3.64 -5.14 7.21
N ALA A 110 4.16 -5.66 6.10
CA ALA A 110 5.35 -5.22 5.42
C ALA A 110 4.92 -4.34 4.23
N ALA A 111 4.89 -3.03 4.44
CA ALA A 111 4.74 -2.04 3.37
C ALA A 111 6.03 -1.96 2.52
N TYR A 112 6.14 -0.94 1.67
CA TYR A 112 7.30 -0.72 0.78
C TYR A 112 7.49 -1.82 -0.27
N GLY A 113 6.42 -2.50 -0.68
CA GLY A 113 6.39 -3.35 -1.88
C GLY A 113 6.57 -2.52 -3.15
N GLU A 114 5.81 -2.84 -4.22
CA GLU A 114 5.78 -1.97 -5.41
C GLU A 114 5.52 -0.51 -4.99
N TYR A 115 6.53 0.34 -5.20
CA TYR A 115 6.64 1.64 -4.53
C TYR A 115 6.14 2.79 -5.42
N GLY A 116 5.65 2.47 -6.62
CA GLY A 116 4.98 3.39 -7.53
C GLY A 116 4.01 4.40 -6.88
N PRO A 117 3.08 4.01 -5.99
CA PRO A 117 2.10 4.95 -5.42
C PRO A 117 2.67 5.92 -4.37
N CYS A 118 3.91 5.71 -3.90
CA CYS A 118 4.51 6.44 -2.78
C CYS A 118 3.61 6.38 -1.53
N TYR A 119 3.18 7.49 -0.93
CA TYR A 119 2.30 7.46 0.24
C TYR A 119 0.87 7.05 -0.07
N ILE A 120 0.28 6.27 0.83
CA ILE A 120 -1.12 5.81 0.77
C ILE A 120 -1.79 6.12 2.12
N GLY A 121 -2.59 7.17 2.14
CA GLY A 121 -3.45 7.51 3.29
C GLY A 121 -4.71 6.64 3.37
N ALA A 122 -5.37 6.66 4.53
CA ALA A 122 -6.79 6.30 4.63
C ALA A 122 -7.63 7.37 3.91
N GLU A 123 -8.79 7.02 3.35
CA GLU A 123 -9.61 7.97 2.57
C GLU A 123 -9.94 9.22 3.39
N ALA A 124 -10.30 9.01 4.66
CA ALA A 124 -10.61 10.08 5.61
C ALA A 124 -9.43 11.02 5.93
N SER A 125 -8.19 10.64 5.64
CA SER A 125 -6.98 11.45 5.92
C SER A 125 -6.71 12.50 4.84
N TYR A 126 -7.13 12.28 3.60
CA TYR A 126 -6.88 13.24 2.51
C TYR A 126 -7.49 14.64 2.75
N PRO A 127 -8.76 14.80 3.19
CA PRO A 127 -9.29 16.12 3.50
C PRO A 127 -8.66 16.78 4.74
N GLN A 128 -7.96 16.02 5.58
CA GLN A 128 -7.24 16.56 6.75
C GLN A 128 -5.91 17.20 6.34
N GLY A 129 -5.39 16.86 5.16
CA GLY A 129 -4.09 17.29 4.67
C GLY A 129 -2.93 16.63 5.43
N GLY A 130 -1.73 17.19 5.25
CA GLY A 130 -0.48 16.60 5.72
C GLY A 130 0.51 16.43 4.57
N TYR A 131 1.75 16.04 4.89
CA TYR A 131 2.73 15.78 3.85
C TYR A 131 2.34 14.55 3.04
N GLU A 132 1.96 13.49 3.75
CA GLU A 132 1.73 12.15 3.22
C GLU A 132 0.49 12.07 2.31
N THR A 133 -0.49 12.95 2.49
CA THR A 133 -1.69 13.05 1.64
C THR A 133 -1.61 14.21 0.63
N SER A 134 -0.46 14.90 0.55
CA SER A 134 -0.25 15.97 -0.40
C SER A 134 -0.03 15.45 -1.83
N GLU A 135 -0.25 16.32 -2.81
CA GLU A 135 0.05 16.05 -4.23
C GLU A 135 1.53 15.73 -4.47
N ILE A 136 2.44 16.07 -3.55
CA ILE A 136 3.87 15.76 -3.71
C ILE A 136 4.17 14.32 -3.32
N ALA A 137 3.42 13.75 -2.36
CA ALA A 137 3.78 12.52 -1.68
C ALA A 137 2.85 11.33 -2.01
N SER A 138 1.57 11.57 -2.30
CA SER A 138 0.63 10.50 -2.65
C SER A 138 0.25 10.55 -4.11
N TYR A 139 0.43 9.44 -4.83
CA TYR A 139 0.15 9.36 -6.27
C TYR A 139 -1.19 8.68 -6.55
N VAL A 140 -1.93 8.28 -5.52
CA VAL A 140 -3.21 7.58 -5.62
C VAL A 140 -4.39 8.48 -5.23
N HIS A 141 -5.57 8.20 -5.79
CA HIS A 141 -6.81 8.86 -5.40
C HIS A 141 -7.23 8.40 -3.98
N PRO A 142 -7.91 9.24 -3.17
CA PRO A 142 -8.37 8.87 -1.83
C PRO A 142 -9.15 7.55 -1.74
N SER A 143 -9.92 7.22 -2.78
CA SER A 143 -10.69 5.97 -2.88
C SER A 143 -9.83 4.70 -3.04
N VAL A 144 -8.50 4.81 -3.01
CA VAL A 144 -7.58 3.66 -2.99
C VAL A 144 -7.88 2.70 -1.84
N GLU A 145 -8.41 3.21 -0.71
CA GLU A 145 -8.83 2.41 0.43
C GLU A 145 -9.91 1.38 0.03
N HIS A 146 -10.86 1.75 -0.84
CA HIS A 146 -11.89 0.85 -1.37
C HIS A 146 -11.33 -0.24 -2.30
N THR A 147 -10.09 -0.11 -2.75
CA THR A 147 -9.39 -1.16 -3.50
C THR A 147 -8.61 -2.07 -2.55
N LEU A 148 -7.85 -1.47 -1.62
CA LEU A 148 -6.93 -2.19 -0.77
C LEU A 148 -7.63 -2.96 0.35
N MET A 149 -8.64 -2.38 0.99
CA MET A 149 -9.28 -3.00 2.15
C MET A 149 -10.03 -4.31 1.81
N PRO A 150 -10.81 -4.40 0.71
CA PRO A 150 -11.36 -5.69 0.27
C PRO A 150 -10.29 -6.71 -0.13
N ALA A 151 -9.18 -6.27 -0.72
CA ALA A 151 -8.08 -7.15 -1.10
C ALA A 151 -7.34 -7.68 0.14
N ILE A 152 -7.14 -6.85 1.17
CA ILE A 152 -6.63 -7.26 2.49
C ILE A 152 -7.56 -8.31 3.11
N ALA A 153 -8.88 -8.12 3.08
CA ALA A 153 -9.82 -9.10 3.62
C ALA A 153 -9.71 -10.45 2.91
N ARG A 154 -9.62 -10.47 1.57
CA ARG A 154 -9.39 -11.70 0.80
C ARG A 154 -8.06 -12.37 1.15
N LEU A 155 -6.98 -11.59 1.25
CA LEU A 155 -5.67 -12.09 1.67
C LEU A 155 -5.64 -12.66 3.09
N LEU A 156 -6.61 -12.29 3.94
CA LEU A 156 -6.76 -12.77 5.31
C LEU A 156 -7.85 -13.83 5.46
N ASP A 157 -8.41 -14.32 4.34
CA ASP A 157 -9.50 -15.29 4.26
C ASP A 157 -10.76 -14.83 5.03
N VAL A 158 -11.11 -13.55 4.91
CA VAL A 158 -12.31 -12.92 5.51
C VAL A 158 -13.29 -12.49 4.42
N GLU A 159 -14.59 -12.68 4.66
CA GLU A 159 -15.63 -12.21 3.73
C GLU A 159 -15.60 -10.67 3.58
N PRO A 160 -15.56 -10.13 2.34
CA PRO A 160 -15.40 -8.69 2.09
C PRO A 160 -16.48 -7.78 2.68
N ASP A 161 -17.68 -8.31 2.97
CA ASP A 161 -18.82 -7.54 3.52
C ASP A 161 -18.61 -7.11 4.99
N THR A 162 -17.47 -7.46 5.59
CA THR A 162 -17.07 -7.09 6.97
C THR A 162 -16.15 -5.87 7.05
N VAL A 163 -15.84 -5.26 5.91
CA VAL A 163 -14.84 -4.19 5.73
C VAL A 163 -15.47 -2.80 5.64
#